data_AF-A0A2V5W2M0-F1
#
_entry.id   AF-A0A2V5W2M0-F1
#
_cell.length_a   1.000
_cell.length_b   1.000
_cell.length_c   1.000
_cell.angle_alpha   90.00
_cell.angle_beta   90.00
_cell.angle_gamma   90.00
#
_symmetry.space_group_name_H-M   'P 1'
#
loop_
_entity.id
_entity.type
_entity.pdbx_description
1 polymer ?
#
loop_
_entity_poly.entity_id
_entity_poly.type
_entity_poly.pdbx_seq_one_letter_code
_entity_poly.pdbx_strand_id
1 'polypeptide(L)'
;MVFSSHIFVYYFLPIALLGYYAFYRARQRWRNFWLILTGYTFYGWAEPRFMPLMFATTFVDWLVSLIIAHDTWRFWTVLRKPVKQLPHRGPRSRTQRRAILVSVLLNLATLGFFKYFNFGIESYNNLVQVLGLQHAQFDTFFRVVLPLGISFYTFQALSYTIDVYRGEAEAMSNFIDFSCFVSMFPHLVAGPIL
;
A
#
# COMPACT_ATOMS: atom_id res chain seq x y z
N MET A 1 -1.47 -16.05 -2.75
CA MET A 1 -1.06 -17.48 -2.86
C MET A 1 0.08 -17.72 -1.87
N VAL A 2 0.38 -18.96 -1.51
CA VAL A 2 1.57 -19.28 -0.67
C VAL A 2 2.74 -19.68 -1.56
N PHE A 3 3.94 -19.15 -1.29
CA PHE A 3 5.14 -19.41 -2.10
C PHE A 3 5.55 -20.89 -2.17
N SER A 4 5.32 -21.65 -1.10
CA SER A 4 5.61 -23.08 -1.04
C SER A 4 4.57 -23.97 -1.74
N SER A 5 3.48 -23.38 -2.27
CA SER A 5 2.42 -24.16 -2.91
C SER A 5 2.82 -24.65 -4.31
N HIS A 6 2.37 -25.85 -4.68
CA HIS A 6 2.54 -26.40 -6.02
C HIS A 6 1.90 -25.51 -7.10
N ILE A 7 0.76 -24.86 -6.78
CA ILE A 7 0.09 -23.90 -7.66
C ILE A 7 1.01 -22.72 -7.97
N PHE A 8 1.70 -22.20 -6.95
CA PHE A 8 2.62 -21.08 -7.14
C PHE A 8 3.82 -21.49 -8.00
N VAL A 9 4.50 -22.58 -7.65
CA VAL A 9 5.77 -22.99 -8.27
C VAL A 9 5.59 -23.47 -9.71
N TYR A 10 4.57 -24.30 -9.99
CA TYR A 10 4.43 -24.95 -11.30
C TYR A 10 3.54 -24.20 -12.28
N TYR A 11 2.66 -23.30 -11.80
CA TYR A 11 1.71 -22.59 -12.67
C TYR A 11 1.90 -21.09 -12.61
N PHE A 12 1.69 -20.48 -11.45
CA PHE A 12 1.68 -19.03 -11.32
C PHE A 12 3.03 -18.40 -11.71
N LEU A 13 4.14 -18.89 -11.15
CA LEU A 13 5.47 -18.32 -11.40
C LEU A 13 5.90 -18.48 -12.87
N PRO A 14 5.78 -19.65 -13.51
CA PRO A 14 6.06 -19.79 -14.94
C PRO A 14 5.19 -18.87 -15.80
N ILE A 15 3.89 -18.77 -15.53
CA ILE A 15 2.99 -17.88 -16.28
C ILE A 15 3.39 -16.41 -16.10
N ALA A 16 3.67 -15.99 -14.87
CA ALA A 16 4.08 -14.62 -14.56
C ALA A 16 5.38 -14.25 -15.31
N LEU A 17 6.37 -15.14 -15.30
CA LEU A 17 7.64 -14.95 -16.02
C LEU A 17 7.45 -14.97 -17.54
N LEU A 18 6.71 -15.95 -18.06
CA LEU A 18 6.44 -16.06 -19.50
C LEU A 18 5.73 -14.82 -20.02
N GLY A 19 4.72 -14.30 -19.33
CA GLY A 19 4.07 -13.06 -19.71
C GLY A 19 5.03 -11.87 -19.67
N TYR A 20 5.87 -11.77 -18.63
CA TYR A 20 6.87 -10.70 -18.53
C TYR A 20 7.88 -10.72 -19.69
N TYR A 21 8.37 -11.90 -20.07
CA TYR A 21 9.30 -12.08 -21.19
C TYR A 21 8.62 -12.00 -22.56
N ALA A 22 7.36 -12.41 -22.69
CA ALA A 22 6.59 -12.24 -23.91
C ALA A 22 6.41 -10.75 -24.25
N PHE A 23 6.21 -9.91 -23.23
CA PHE A 23 6.17 -8.46 -23.38
C PHE A 23 7.56 -7.79 -23.45
N TYR A 24 8.66 -8.54 -23.59
CA TYR A 24 10.01 -7.98 -23.68
C TYR A 24 10.17 -7.00 -24.85
N ARG A 25 9.59 -7.31 -26.02
CA ARG A 25 9.59 -6.42 -27.19
C ARG A 25 8.50 -5.34 -27.14
N ALA A 26 7.57 -5.44 -26.18
CA ALA A 26 6.48 -4.49 -26.03
C ALA A 26 6.93 -3.26 -25.23
N ARG A 27 6.12 -2.19 -25.30
CA ARG A 27 6.37 -0.95 -24.53
C ARG A 27 6.37 -1.26 -23.03
N GLN A 28 7.25 -0.61 -22.27
CA GLN A 28 7.42 -0.80 -20.80
C GLN A 28 6.10 -0.80 -20.01
N ARG A 29 5.12 -0.01 -20.45
CA ARG A 29 3.78 0.06 -19.84
C ARG A 29 3.07 -1.30 -19.77
N TRP A 30 3.21 -2.15 -20.80
CA TRP A 30 2.59 -3.47 -20.85
C TRP A 30 3.24 -4.46 -19.89
N ARG A 31 4.56 -4.36 -19.71
CA ARG A 31 5.29 -5.15 -18.71
C ARG A 31 4.83 -4.79 -17.30
N ASN A 32 4.74 -3.50 -17.00
CA ASN A 32 4.29 -3.03 -15.68
C ASN A 32 2.82 -3.39 -15.44
N PHE A 33 1.97 -3.28 -16.46
CA PHE A 33 0.57 -3.72 -16.37
C PHE A 33 0.46 -5.23 -16.09
N TRP A 34 1.25 -6.06 -16.77
CA TRP A 34 1.30 -7.50 -16.50
C TRP A 34 1.76 -7.80 -15.07
N LEU A 35 2.78 -7.10 -14.58
CA LEU A 35 3.26 -7.24 -13.20
C LEU A 35 2.20 -6.83 -12.17
N ILE A 36 1.46 -5.74 -12.42
CA ILE A 36 0.32 -5.36 -11.58
C ILE A 36 -0.73 -6.46 -11.59
N LEU A 37 -1.10 -6.97 -12.78
CA LEU A 37 -2.11 -8.01 -12.90
C LEU A 37 -1.72 -9.24 -12.09
N THR A 38 -0.50 -9.75 -12.28
CA THR A 38 0.02 -10.91 -11.52
C THR A 38 0.10 -10.62 -10.03
N GLY A 39 0.52 -9.42 -9.62
CA GLY A 39 0.57 -8.97 -8.23
C GLY A 39 -0.79 -8.97 -7.53
N TYR A 40 -1.78 -8.35 -8.18
CA TYR A 40 -3.16 -8.32 -7.70
C TYR A 40 -3.82 -9.70 -7.72
N THR A 41 -3.54 -10.55 -8.72
CA THR A 41 -4.00 -11.94 -8.73
C THR A 41 -3.40 -12.74 -7.57
N PHE A 42 -2.10 -12.57 -7.29
CA PHE A 42 -1.44 -13.24 -6.18
C PHE A 42 -2.03 -12.84 -4.84
N TYR A 43 -2.24 -11.54 -4.63
CA TYR A 43 -2.87 -10.98 -3.43
C TYR A 43 -4.32 -11.45 -3.29
N GLY A 44 -5.11 -11.28 -4.36
CA GLY A 44 -6.52 -11.64 -4.43
C GLY A 44 -6.78 -13.13 -4.22
N TRP A 45 -5.83 -14.00 -4.56
CA TRP A 45 -5.95 -15.43 -4.24
C TRP A 45 -6.01 -15.71 -2.74
N ALA A 46 -5.34 -14.91 -1.92
CA ALA A 46 -5.39 -15.06 -0.48
C ALA A 46 -6.65 -14.42 0.11
N GLU A 47 -6.90 -13.16 -0.23
CA GLU A 47 -8.05 -12.43 0.30
C GLU A 47 -8.55 -11.37 -0.69
N PRO A 48 -9.51 -11.73 -1.58
CA PRO A 48 -9.99 -10.83 -2.64
C PRO A 48 -10.65 -9.55 -2.08
N ARG A 49 -11.22 -9.65 -0.87
CA ARG A 49 -12.00 -8.59 -0.23
C ARG A 49 -11.18 -7.32 0.04
N PHE A 50 -9.86 -7.46 0.23
CA PHE A 50 -8.97 -6.34 0.52
C PHE A 50 -8.21 -5.82 -0.70
N MET A 51 -8.44 -6.36 -1.90
CA MET A 51 -7.87 -5.78 -3.13
C MET A 51 -8.24 -4.31 -3.32
N PRO A 52 -9.51 -3.88 -3.10
CA PRO A 52 -9.87 -2.47 -3.19
C PRO A 52 -9.16 -1.62 -2.13
N LEU A 53 -8.90 -2.17 -0.94
CA LEU A 53 -8.17 -1.48 0.12
C LEU A 53 -6.72 -1.23 -0.32
N MET A 54 -6.01 -2.26 -0.79
CA MET A 54 -4.64 -2.13 -1.29
C MET A 54 -4.56 -1.13 -2.44
N PHE A 55 -5.52 -1.17 -3.38
CA PHE A 55 -5.60 -0.21 -4.47
C PHE A 55 -5.81 1.23 -3.96
N ALA A 56 -6.75 1.42 -3.03
CA ALA A 56 -7.06 2.73 -2.47
C ALA A 56 -5.86 3.33 -1.71
N THR A 57 -5.19 2.55 -0.85
CA THR A 57 -4.01 3.03 -0.11
C THR A 57 -2.88 3.36 -1.08
N THR A 58 -2.62 2.49 -2.06
CA THR A 58 -1.62 2.73 -3.12
C THR A 58 -1.93 4.02 -3.90
N PHE A 59 -3.19 4.25 -4.25
CA PHE A 59 -3.60 5.46 -4.95
C PHE A 59 -3.42 6.72 -4.10
N VAL A 60 -3.77 6.66 -2.82
CA VAL A 60 -3.59 7.77 -1.88
C VAL A 60 -2.11 8.10 -1.71
N ASP A 61 -1.25 7.11 -1.48
CA ASP A 61 0.18 7.35 -1.28
C ASP A 61 0.86 7.87 -2.55
N TRP A 62 0.46 7.36 -3.71
CA TRP A 62 0.87 7.91 -4.99
C TRP A 62 0.51 9.40 -5.11
N LEU A 63 -0.74 9.78 -4.82
CA LEU A 63 -1.18 11.17 -4.86
C LEU A 63 -0.43 12.05 -3.86
N VAL A 64 -0.25 11.58 -2.62
CA VAL A 64 0.49 12.33 -1.60
C VAL A 64 1.93 12.56 -2.02
N SER A 65 2.59 11.54 -2.58
CA SER A 65 3.97 11.68 -3.08
C SER A 65 4.09 12.75 -4.17
N LEU A 66 3.11 12.86 -5.06
CA LEU A 66 3.09 13.89 -6.10
C LEU A 66 2.76 15.28 -5.53
N ILE A 67 1.87 15.37 -4.52
CA ILE A 67 1.60 16.63 -3.81
C ILE A 67 2.87 17.14 -3.12
N ILE A 68 3.69 16.25 -2.56
CA ILE A 68 4.98 16.58 -1.95
C ILE A 68 5.95 17.11 -3.02
N ALA A 69 6.05 16.42 -4.16
CA ALA A 69 6.92 16.81 -5.26
C ALA A 69 6.55 18.18 -5.89
N HIS A 70 5.26 18.48 -6.03
CA HIS A 70 4.79 19.73 -6.63
C HIS A 70 4.51 20.86 -5.62
N ASP A 71 4.63 20.58 -4.32
CA ASP A 71 4.30 21.48 -3.21
C ASP A 71 2.91 22.13 -3.35
N THR A 72 1.93 21.38 -3.84
CA THR A 72 0.60 21.93 -4.18
C THR A 72 -0.49 20.88 -4.06
N TRP A 73 -1.58 21.21 -3.35
CA TRP A 73 -2.77 20.35 -3.22
C TRP A 73 -3.70 20.35 -4.45
N ARG A 74 -3.41 21.16 -5.48
CA ARG A 74 -4.21 21.24 -6.71
C ARG A 74 -3.99 19.99 -7.56
N PHE A 75 -4.91 19.03 -7.43
CA PHE A 75 -4.95 17.76 -8.13
C PHE A 75 -4.61 17.85 -9.64
N TRP A 76 -5.21 18.79 -10.37
CA TRP A 76 -4.95 18.98 -11.81
C TRP A 76 -3.51 19.36 -12.15
N THR A 77 -2.85 20.13 -11.29
CA THR A 77 -1.45 20.54 -11.47
C THR A 77 -0.51 19.37 -11.25
N VAL A 78 -0.83 18.57 -10.23
CA VAL A 78 -0.07 17.40 -9.79
C VAL A 78 -0.05 16.30 -10.87
N LEU A 79 -1.12 16.18 -11.65
CA LEU A 79 -1.21 15.19 -12.74
C LEU A 79 -0.56 15.61 -14.06
N ARG A 80 -0.37 16.91 -14.30
CA ARG A 80 0.05 17.43 -15.62
C ARG A 80 1.50 17.89 -15.67
N LYS A 81 2.09 18.29 -14.54
CA LYS A 81 3.45 18.84 -14.53
C LYS A 81 4.49 17.72 -14.44
N PRO A 82 5.65 17.86 -15.10
CA PRO A 82 6.75 16.93 -14.91
C PRO A 82 7.23 17.00 -13.46
N VAL A 83 7.44 15.83 -12.86
CA VAL A 83 7.99 15.72 -11.51
C VAL A 83 9.42 16.27 -11.50
N LYS A 84 9.78 17.00 -10.45
CA LYS A 84 11.14 17.45 -10.19
C LYS A 84 11.62 16.83 -8.90
N GLN A 85 12.86 16.35 -8.89
CA GLN A 85 13.49 15.90 -7.66
C GLN A 85 13.66 17.09 -6.72
N LEU A 86 13.26 16.90 -5.47
CA LEU A 86 13.43 17.90 -4.42
C LEU A 86 14.90 17.97 -3.99
N PRO A 87 15.42 19.15 -3.63
CA PRO A 87 16.77 19.26 -3.10
C PRO A 87 16.93 18.40 -1.84
N HIS A 88 18.04 17.67 -1.77
CA HIS A 88 18.33 16.77 -0.66
C HIS A 88 18.42 17.56 0.65
N ARG A 89 17.57 17.22 1.62
CA ARG A 89 17.44 17.92 2.92
C ARG A 89 17.25 19.45 2.84
N GLY A 90 16.62 19.95 1.77
CA GLY A 90 16.24 21.37 1.67
C GLY A 90 15.11 21.80 2.62
N PRO A 91 14.87 23.12 2.76
CA PRO A 91 13.77 23.64 3.57
C PRO A 91 12.42 23.16 3.02
N ARG A 92 11.54 22.70 3.91
CA ARG A 92 10.24 22.10 3.55
C ARG A 92 9.09 23.06 3.80
N SER A 93 8.25 23.20 2.79
CA SER A 93 7.04 24.03 2.82
C SER A 93 5.99 23.46 3.79
N ARG A 94 5.05 24.31 4.21
CA ARG A 94 3.92 23.90 5.05
C ARG A 94 3.05 22.86 4.36
N THR A 95 2.91 22.95 3.03
CA THR A 95 2.12 22.00 2.23
C THR A 95 2.76 20.62 2.25
N GLN A 96 4.06 20.51 1.97
CA GLN A 96 4.81 19.25 2.08
C GLN A 96 4.70 18.60 3.47
N ARG A 97 4.82 19.40 4.55
CA ARG A 97 4.68 18.91 5.94
C ARG A 97 3.28 18.35 6.22
N ARG A 98 2.23 19.01 5.72
CA ARG A 98 0.86 18.51 5.86
C ARG A 98 0.63 17.25 5.03
N ALA A 99 1.17 17.20 3.81
CA ALA A 99 1.03 16.05 2.92
C ALA A 99 1.65 14.79 3.53
N ILE A 100 2.90 14.85 4.02
CA ILE A 100 3.52 13.70 4.69
C ILE A 100 2.77 13.32 5.97
N LEU A 101 2.32 14.29 6.77
CA LEU A 101 1.52 14.00 7.97
C LEU A 101 0.24 13.23 7.61
N VAL A 102 -0.44 13.63 6.53
CA VAL A 102 -1.65 12.94 6.04
C VAL A 102 -1.33 11.50 5.61
N SER A 103 -0.27 11.26 4.82
CA SER A 103 0.08 9.87 4.43
C SER A 103 0.47 9.03 5.64
N VAL A 104 1.27 9.56 6.57
CA VAL A 104 1.64 8.87 7.82
C VAL A 104 0.39 8.51 8.63
N LEU A 105 -0.51 9.47 8.84
CA LEU A 105 -1.73 9.23 9.60
C LEU A 105 -2.65 8.22 8.92
N LEU A 106 -2.84 8.29 7.61
CA LEU A 106 -3.70 7.34 6.88
C LEU A 106 -3.14 5.92 6.89
N ASN A 107 -1.84 5.77 6.68
CA ASN A 107 -1.16 4.48 6.72
C ASN A 107 -1.18 3.86 8.13
N LEU A 108 -0.83 4.65 9.15
CA LEU A 108 -0.86 4.17 10.54
C LEU A 108 -2.28 3.93 11.04
N ALA A 109 -3.27 4.72 10.63
CA ALA A 109 -4.67 4.47 10.97
C ALA A 109 -5.16 3.17 10.33
N THR A 110 -4.82 2.92 9.06
CA THR A 110 -5.19 1.67 8.37
C THR A 110 -4.54 0.47 9.05
N LEU A 111 -3.24 0.54 9.31
CA LEU A 111 -2.50 -0.53 10.01
C LEU A 111 -3.03 -0.74 11.43
N GLY A 112 -3.26 0.36 12.16
CA GLY A 112 -3.76 0.37 13.53
C GLY A 112 -5.16 -0.26 13.63
N PHE A 113 -6.06 0.12 12.72
CA PHE A 113 -7.40 -0.46 12.62
C PHE A 113 -7.32 -1.97 12.41
N PHE A 114 -6.70 -2.45 11.33
CA PHE A 114 -6.71 -3.89 11.04
C PHE A 114 -5.97 -4.73 12.09
N LYS A 115 -4.92 -4.19 12.72
CA LYS A 115 -4.09 -4.95 13.66
C LYS A 115 -4.63 -4.95 15.10
N TYR A 116 -5.19 -3.83 15.56
CA TYR A 116 -5.56 -3.63 16.97
C TYR A 116 -7.07 -3.57 17.22
N PHE A 117 -7.91 -3.51 16.18
CA PHE A 117 -9.36 -3.39 16.37
C PHE A 117 -9.96 -4.56 17.15
N ASN A 118 -9.61 -5.80 16.80
CA ASN A 118 -10.09 -6.99 17.52
C ASN A 118 -9.64 -6.97 18.99
N PHE A 119 -8.37 -6.65 19.25
CA PHE A 119 -7.83 -6.52 20.61
C PHE A 119 -8.53 -5.42 21.41
N GLY A 120 -8.84 -4.29 20.78
CA GLY A 120 -9.56 -3.17 21.41
C GLY A 120 -10.97 -3.55 21.82
N ILE A 121 -11.70 -4.26 20.96
CA ILE A 121 -13.04 -4.79 21.27
C ILE A 121 -12.99 -5.80 22.41
N GLU A 122 -12.06 -6.76 22.35
CA GLU A 122 -11.90 -7.76 23.41
C GLU A 122 -11.59 -7.09 24.76
N SER A 123 -10.70 -6.10 24.77
CA SER A 123 -10.38 -5.32 25.97
C SER A 123 -11.58 -4.54 26.51
N TYR A 124 -12.37 -3.93 25.63
CA TYR A 124 -13.59 -3.22 26.01
C TYR A 124 -14.64 -4.17 26.59
N ASN A 125 -14.90 -5.30 25.94
CA ASN A 125 -15.88 -6.28 26.39
C ASN A 125 -15.50 -6.87 27.76
N ASN A 126 -14.21 -7.13 28.00
CA ASN A 126 -13.72 -7.55 29.31
C ASN A 126 -13.95 -6.48 30.39
N LEU A 127 -13.71 -5.19 30.09
CA LEU A 127 -13.93 -4.10 31.03
C LEU A 127 -15.42 -3.94 31.38
N VAL A 128 -16.30 -3.97 30.38
CA VAL A 128 -17.75 -3.88 30.55
C VAL A 128 -18.30 -5.06 31.36
N GLN A 129 -17.75 -6.25 31.16
CA GLN A 129 -18.11 -7.45 31.94
C GLN A 129 -17.74 -7.29 33.42
N VAL A 130 -16.53 -6.79 33.72
CA VAL A 130 -16.08 -6.52 35.09
C VAL A 130 -16.94 -5.45 35.77
N LEU A 131 -17.40 -4.44 35.01
CA LEU A 131 -18.29 -3.38 35.51
C LEU A 131 -19.75 -3.82 35.68
N GLY A 132 -20.09 -5.07 35.37
CA GLY A 132 -21.45 -5.61 35.50
C GLY A 132 -22.45 -5.07 34.46
N LEU A 133 -21.98 -4.31 33.46
CA LEU A 133 -22.80 -3.70 32.41
C LEU A 133 -23.00 -4.65 31.22
N GLN A 134 -23.49 -5.86 31.47
CA GLN A 134 -23.57 -6.94 30.46
C GLN A 134 -24.35 -6.55 29.19
N HIS A 135 -25.28 -5.59 29.26
CA HIS A 135 -26.05 -5.09 28.13
C HIS A 135 -25.26 -4.17 27.18
N ALA A 136 -24.07 -3.70 27.59
CA ALA A 136 -23.20 -2.84 26.80
C ALA A 136 -22.06 -3.60 26.09
N GLN A 137 -22.10 -4.93 26.06
CA GLN A 137 -21.11 -5.72 25.32
C GLN A 137 -21.22 -5.45 23.82
N PHE A 138 -20.09 -5.11 23.19
CA PHE A 138 -19.99 -5.06 21.74
C PHE A 138 -19.66 -6.46 21.22
N ASP A 139 -20.69 -7.31 21.10
CA ASP A 139 -20.57 -8.55 20.35
C ASP A 139 -20.51 -8.22 18.86
N THR A 140 -19.29 -7.99 18.40
CA THR A 140 -19.05 -7.70 17.00
C THR A 140 -19.12 -9.02 16.25
N PHE A 141 -20.26 -9.26 15.57
CA PHE A 141 -20.49 -10.39 14.66
C PHE A 141 -19.42 -10.50 13.55
N PHE A 142 -18.61 -9.44 13.37
CA PHE A 142 -17.52 -9.34 12.41
C PHE A 142 -16.17 -9.18 13.11
N ARG A 143 -15.50 -10.30 13.41
CA ARG A 143 -14.04 -10.26 13.66
C ARG A 143 -13.38 -9.72 12.39
N VAL A 144 -12.62 -8.64 12.51
CA VAL A 144 -11.93 -8.05 11.38
C VAL A 144 -10.82 -9.00 10.95
N VAL A 145 -10.95 -9.56 9.75
CA VAL A 145 -9.92 -10.41 9.14
C VAL A 145 -8.74 -9.53 8.78
N LEU A 146 -7.53 -9.93 9.17
CA LEU A 146 -6.32 -9.18 8.84
C LEU A 146 -5.96 -9.39 7.36
N PRO A 147 -5.78 -8.32 6.58
CA PRO A 147 -5.31 -8.44 5.21
C PRO A 147 -3.87 -8.96 5.21
N LEU A 148 -3.61 -10.00 4.42
CA LEU A 148 -2.27 -10.53 4.25
C LEU A 148 -1.35 -9.42 3.68
N GLY A 149 -0.18 -9.22 4.27
CA GLY A 149 0.81 -8.28 3.75
C GLY A 149 0.54 -6.80 4.06
N ILE A 150 -0.52 -6.45 4.82
CA ILE A 150 -0.85 -5.05 5.15
C ILE A 150 0.32 -4.25 5.71
N SER A 151 1.05 -4.84 6.66
CA SER A 151 2.24 -4.22 7.22
C SER A 151 3.30 -3.92 6.16
N PHE A 152 3.57 -4.87 5.26
CA PHE A 152 4.64 -4.73 4.27
C PHE A 152 4.35 -3.62 3.26
N TYR A 153 3.19 -3.66 2.60
CA TYR A 153 2.87 -2.62 1.62
C TYR A 153 2.67 -1.25 2.27
N THR A 154 2.15 -1.19 3.49
CA THR A 154 2.02 0.06 4.26
C THR A 154 3.38 0.65 4.62
N PHE A 155 4.31 -0.15 5.15
CA PHE A 155 5.65 0.35 5.47
C PHE A 155 6.45 0.70 4.21
N GLN A 156 6.32 -0.07 3.13
CA GLN A 156 6.96 0.24 1.85
C GLN A 156 6.45 1.57 1.26
N ALA A 157 5.13 1.80 1.28
CA ALA A 157 4.55 3.06 0.81
C ALA A 157 4.95 4.25 1.71
N LEU A 158 5.04 4.02 3.03
CA LEU A 158 5.48 5.02 3.99
C LEU A 158 6.95 5.40 3.80
N SER A 159 7.85 4.42 3.69
CA SER A 159 9.28 4.63 3.40
C SER A 159 9.45 5.45 2.12
N TYR A 160 8.81 5.01 1.03
CA TYR A 160 8.85 5.75 -0.23
C TYR A 160 8.37 7.20 -0.09
N THR A 161 7.25 7.43 0.60
CA THR A 161 6.69 8.79 0.76
C THR A 161 7.60 9.67 1.61
N ILE A 162 8.24 9.10 2.64
CA ILE A 162 9.25 9.77 3.47
C ILE A 162 10.50 10.11 2.64
N ASP A 163 10.96 9.22 1.79
CA ASP A 163 12.16 9.42 0.96
C ASP A 163 11.93 10.50 -0.09
N VAL A 164 10.74 10.52 -0.70
CA VAL A 164 10.29 11.62 -1.57
C VAL A 164 10.27 12.94 -0.79
N TYR A 165 9.73 12.93 0.43
CA TYR A 165 9.74 14.12 1.30
C TYR A 165 11.14 14.57 1.70
N ARG A 166 12.10 13.65 1.85
CA ARG A 166 13.51 13.96 2.15
C ARG A 166 14.31 14.40 0.93
N GLY A 167 13.79 14.19 -0.28
CA GLY A 167 14.51 14.37 -1.53
C GLY A 167 15.57 13.29 -1.78
N GLU A 168 15.40 12.13 -1.13
CA GLU A 168 16.23 10.93 -1.34
C GLU A 168 15.74 10.14 -2.57
N ALA A 169 14.44 10.20 -2.87
CA ALA A 169 13.82 9.60 -4.05
C ALA A 169 13.04 10.62 -4.89
N GLU A 170 12.93 10.35 -6.20
CA GLU A 170 12.03 11.08 -7.11
C GLU A 170 10.62 10.48 -7.03
N ALA A 171 9.58 11.32 -7.03
CA ALA A 171 8.20 10.83 -7.03
C ALA A 171 7.84 10.20 -8.39
N MET A 172 7.27 9.00 -8.38
CA MET A 172 6.76 8.33 -9.58
C MET A 172 5.54 9.06 -10.15
N SER A 173 5.70 9.67 -11.31
CA SER A 173 4.63 10.35 -12.06
C SER A 173 3.55 9.39 -12.57
N ASN A 174 3.90 8.15 -12.92
CA ASN A 174 2.96 7.17 -13.43
C ASN A 174 2.39 6.30 -12.30
N PHE A 175 1.08 6.30 -12.15
CA PHE A 175 0.39 5.43 -11.18
C PHE A 175 0.65 3.94 -11.43
N ILE A 176 0.82 3.53 -12.70
CA ILE A 176 1.13 2.13 -13.07
C ILE A 176 2.48 1.72 -12.49
N ASP A 177 3.48 2.59 -12.57
CA ASP A 177 4.83 2.26 -12.09
C ASP A 177 4.84 2.14 -10.56
N PHE A 178 4.15 3.06 -9.88
CA PHE A 178 3.97 3.00 -8.42
C PHE A 178 3.15 1.79 -7.97
N SER A 179 2.05 1.50 -8.66
CA SER A 179 1.23 0.32 -8.37
C SER A 179 2.01 -0.98 -8.58
N CYS A 180 2.84 -1.04 -9.62
CA CYS A 180 3.72 -2.18 -9.87
C CYS A 180 4.72 -2.36 -8.72
N PHE A 181 5.29 -1.26 -8.19
CA PHE A 181 6.19 -1.29 -7.04
C PHE A 181 5.51 -1.85 -5.78
N VAL A 182 4.32 -1.36 -5.44
CA VAL A 182 3.59 -1.78 -4.23
C VAL A 182 3.01 -3.19 -4.37
N SER A 183 2.48 -3.55 -5.54
CA SER A 183 1.80 -4.84 -5.75
C SER A 183 2.75 -5.99 -6.13
N MET A 184 4.06 -5.77 -6.12
CA MET A 184 5.01 -6.77 -6.58
C MET A 184 4.99 -7.99 -5.65
N PHE A 185 4.46 -9.12 -6.16
CA PHE A 185 4.13 -10.29 -5.34
C PHE A 185 5.28 -10.88 -4.50
N PRO A 186 6.57 -10.86 -4.92
CA PRO A 186 7.66 -11.30 -4.06
C PRO A 186 7.79 -10.46 -2.78
N HIS A 187 7.47 -9.16 -2.86
CA HIS A 187 7.65 -8.23 -1.75
C HIS A 187 6.44 -8.20 -0.81
N LEU A 188 5.23 -8.42 -1.32
CA LEU A 188 3.97 -8.32 -0.56
C LEU A 188 3.89 -9.22 0.69
N VAL A 189 4.58 -10.35 0.71
CA VAL A 189 4.45 -11.35 1.79
C VAL A 189 5.71 -11.54 2.63
N ALA A 190 6.90 -11.38 2.04
CA ALA A 190 8.17 -11.64 2.73
C ALA A 190 9.37 -10.87 2.14
N GLY A 191 9.14 -9.78 1.40
CA GLY A 191 10.25 -8.97 0.87
C GLY A 191 10.94 -8.15 1.95
N PRO A 192 12.25 -7.87 1.81
CA PRO A 192 12.88 -6.83 2.61
C PRO A 192 12.15 -5.50 2.37
N ILE A 193 11.99 -4.71 3.43
CA ILE A 193 11.52 -3.32 3.30
C ILE A 193 12.66 -2.57 2.61
N LEU A 194 12.41 -2.14 1.37
CA LEU A 194 13.36 -1.37 0.55
C LEU A 194 13.33 0.11 0.92
#